data_AF-A0A367ZXP5-F1
#
_entry.id   AF-A0A367ZXP5-F1
#
_cell.length_a   1.000
_cell.length_b   1.000
_cell.length_c   1.000
_cell.angle_alpha   90.00
_cell.angle_beta   90.00
_cell.angle_gamma   90.00
#
_symmetry.space_group_name_H-M   'P 1'
#
loop_
_entity.id
_entity.type
_entity.pdbx_description
1 polymer ?
#
loop_
_entity_poly.entity_id
_entity_poly.type
_entity_poly.pdbx_seq_one_letter_code
_entity_poly.pdbx_strand_id
1 'polypeptide(L)' 'METYLQNVANVIDAIGGNSKVAKLTGRKDLRSAWNWRKANRFPADTFLILKIELGKNGFSAPEALWGFKLPCPPPPL' A
#
# COMPACT_ATOMS: atom_id res chain seq x y z
N MET A 1 -12.66 -5.36 -13.62
CA MET A 1 -11.22 -5.39 -13.97
C MET A 1 -10.49 -4.67 -12.84
N GLU A 2 -9.69 -5.38 -12.07
CA GLU A 2 -8.97 -4.79 -10.92
C GLU A 2 -7.70 -4.12 -11.45
N THR A 3 -7.46 -2.86 -11.08
CA THR A 3 -6.27 -2.13 -11.54
C THR A 3 -5.11 -2.35 -10.57
N TYR A 4 -3.96 -2.80 -11.08
CA TYR A 4 -2.80 -3.15 -10.26
C TYR A 4 -1.81 -1.98 -10.12
N LEU A 5 -1.67 -1.45 -8.90
CA LEU A 5 -0.87 -0.27 -8.58
C LEU A 5 0.52 -0.69 -8.09
N GLN A 6 1.57 -0.33 -8.84
CA GLN A 6 2.93 -0.83 -8.60
C GLN A 6 3.78 0.04 -7.67
N ASN A 7 3.28 1.19 -7.22
CA ASN A 7 4.04 2.13 -6.40
C ASN A 7 3.17 2.79 -5.31
N VAL A 8 3.84 3.30 -4.27
CA VAL A 8 3.17 3.86 -3.10
C VAL A 8 2.42 5.15 -3.42
N ALA A 9 2.93 5.96 -4.35
CA ALA A 9 2.27 7.18 -4.79
C ALA A 9 0.87 6.88 -5.33
N ASN A 10 0.75 5.96 -6.30
CA ASN A 10 -0.52 5.62 -6.92
C ASN A 10 -1.47 4.95 -5.92
N VAL A 11 -0.96 4.11 -5.01
CA VAL A 11 -1.79 3.53 -3.93
C VAL A 11 -2.40 4.63 -3.06
N ILE A 12 -1.59 5.61 -2.68
CA ILE A 12 -2.08 6.71 -1.84
C ILE A 12 -3.07 7.58 -2.60
N ASP A 13 -2.82 7.90 -3.87
CA ASP A 13 -3.74 8.69 -4.70
C ASP A 13 -5.07 7.95 -4.91
N ALA A 14 -5.03 6.65 -5.21
CA ALA A 14 -6.23 5.82 -5.39
C ALA A 14 -7.12 5.74 -4.15
N ILE A 15 -6.53 5.79 -2.95
CA ILE A 15 -7.30 5.79 -1.70
C ILE A 15 -7.94 7.15 -1.42
N GLY A 16 -7.40 8.24 -1.97
CA GLY A 16 -7.87 9.62 -1.73
C GLY A 16 -6.82 10.55 -1.12
N GLY A 17 -5.53 10.22 -1.28
CA GLY A 17 -4.39 11.06 -0.91
C GLY A 17 -3.88 10.87 0.51
N ASN A 18 -2.82 11.63 0.85
CA ASN A 18 -2.07 11.51 2.10
C ASN A 18 -2.94 11.67 3.35
N SER A 19 -3.94 12.56 3.30
CA SER A 19 -4.83 12.83 4.44
C SER A 19 -5.70 11.63 4.78
N LYS A 20 -6.35 11.04 3.77
CA LYS A 20 -7.21 9.87 3.98
C LYS A 20 -6.39 8.65 4.43
N VAL A 21 -5.20 8.44 3.84
CA VAL A 21 -4.30 7.34 4.24
C VAL A 21 -3.79 7.50 5.67
N ALA A 22 -3.37 8.70 6.08
CA ALA A 22 -2.91 8.94 7.45
C ALA A 22 -4.03 8.68 8.47
N LYS A 23 -5.26 9.15 8.17
CA LYS A 23 -6.43 8.92 9.02
C LYS A 23 -6.79 7.43 9.13
N LEU A 24 -6.81 6.71 8.00
CA LEU A 24 -7.11 5.27 7.97
C LEU A 24 -6.10 4.44 8.77
N THR A 25 -4.84 4.83 8.73
CA THR A 25 -3.74 4.12 9.40
C THR A 25 -3.48 4.60 10.84
N GLY A 26 -4.35 5.48 11.37
CA GLY A 26 -4.24 6.01 12.74
C GLY A 26 -3.01 6.90 12.98
N ARG A 27 -2.39 7.43 11.91
CA ARG A 27 -1.25 8.34 12.05
C ARG A 27 -1.73 9.75 12.32
N LYS A 28 -1.05 10.42 13.26
CA LYS A 28 -1.35 11.81 13.65
C LYS A 28 -0.96 12.81 12.56
N ASP A 29 0.13 12.53 11.84
CA ASP A 29 0.73 13.48 10.90
C ASP A 29 0.67 13.01 9.44
N LEU A 30 0.34 13.96 8.55
CA LEU A 30 0.43 13.77 7.09
C LEU A 30 1.85 13.46 6.62
N ARG A 31 2.84 13.86 7.42
CA ARG A 31 4.26 13.65 7.13
C ARG A 31 4.62 12.17 7.05
N SER A 32 3.92 11.30 7.79
CA SER A 32 4.12 9.85 7.68
C SER A 32 3.81 9.35 6.26
N ALA A 33 2.65 9.73 5.71
CA ALA A 33 2.26 9.36 4.34
C ALA A 33 3.22 9.94 3.28
N TRP A 34 3.69 11.18 3.47
CA TRP A 34 4.72 11.79 2.62
C TRP A 34 6.05 11.01 2.66
N ASN A 35 6.48 10.58 3.84
CA ASN A 35 7.69 9.79 3.99
C ASN A 35 7.56 8.43 3.29
N TRP A 36 6.40 7.78 3.35
CA TRP A 36 6.13 6.52 2.65
C TRP A 36 6.17 6.69 1.13
N ARG A 37 5.62 7.81 0.60
CA ARG A 37 5.77 8.18 -0.82
C ARG A 37 7.23 8.27 -1.22
N LYS A 38 8.01 9.03 -0.46
CA LYS A 38 9.43 9.25 -0.75
C LYS A 38 10.24 7.96 -0.67
N ALA A 39 9.94 7.10 0.31
CA ALA A 39 10.59 5.81 0.49
C ALA A 39 10.08 4.73 -0.49
N ASN A 40 9.01 5.01 -1.23
CA ASN A 40 8.23 4.05 -2.02
C ASN A 40 7.94 2.74 -1.24
N ARG A 41 7.64 2.89 0.05
CA ARG A 41 7.42 1.75 0.94
C ARG A 41 6.44 2.08 2.06
N PHE A 42 5.51 1.18 2.30
CA PHE A 42 4.61 1.21 3.44
C PHE A 42 5.17 0.42 4.62
N PRO A 43 4.82 0.79 5.85
CA PRO A 43 5.07 -0.05 7.01
C PRO A 43 4.09 -1.24 7.02
N ALA A 44 4.58 -2.42 7.40
CA ALA A 44 3.86 -3.69 7.30
C ALA A 44 2.54 -3.72 8.10
N ASP A 45 2.46 -2.97 9.20
CA ASP A 45 1.26 -2.84 10.04
C ASP A 45 0.06 -2.21 9.30
N THR A 46 0.30 -1.49 8.19
CA THR A 46 -0.76 -0.88 7.37
C THR A 46 -1.35 -1.82 6.32
N PHE A 47 -0.78 -3.02 6.14
CA PHE A 47 -1.09 -3.91 5.02
C PHE A 47 -2.59 -4.20 4.89
N LEU A 48 -3.20 -4.78 5.92
CA LEU A 48 -4.61 -5.20 5.87
C LEU A 48 -5.55 -4.01 5.64
N ILE A 49 -5.33 -2.90 6.34
CA ILE A 49 -6.17 -1.69 6.25
C ILE A 49 -6.15 -1.13 4.83
N LEU A 50 -4.97 -0.98 4.23
CA LEU A 50 -4.83 -0.42 2.90
C LEU A 50 -5.28 -1.39 1.80
N LYS A 51 -5.05 -2.71 1.95
CA LYS A 51 -5.58 -3.74 1.03
C LYS A 51 -7.11 -3.73 0.99
N ILE A 52 -7.77 -3.67 2.14
CA ILE A 52 -9.23 -3.62 2.22
C ILE A 52 -9.77 -2.36 1.53
N GLU A 53 -9.16 -1.20 1.78
CA GLU A 53 -9.62 0.05 1.19
C GLU A 53 -9.34 0.11 -0.33
N LEU A 54 -8.22 -0.42 -0.81
CA LEU A 54 -7.94 -0.57 -2.23
C LEU A 54 -8.97 -1.47 -2.92
N GLY A 55 -9.29 -2.61 -2.30
CA GLY A 55 -10.27 -3.56 -2.85
C GLY A 55 -11.67 -2.96 -3.02
N LYS A 56 -12.11 -2.12 -2.08
CA LYS A 56 -13.38 -1.37 -2.22
C LYS A 56 -13.42 -0.45 -3.43
N ASN A 57 -12.26 0.06 -3.85
CA ASN A 57 -12.11 0.98 -4.98
C ASN A 57 -11.74 0.24 -6.28
N GLY A 58 -11.70 -1.10 -6.29
CA GLY A 58 -11.34 -1.90 -7.46
C GLY A 58 -9.85 -1.87 -7.81
N PHE A 59 -8.99 -1.57 -6.83
CA PHE A 59 -7.54 -1.57 -6.98
C PHE A 59 -6.88 -2.69 -6.18
N SER A 60 -5.71 -3.13 -6.65
CA SER A 60 -4.79 -3.99 -5.89
C SER A 60 -3.38 -3.42 -5.92
N ALA A 61 -2.52 -3.89 -5.02
CA ALA A 61 -1.12 -3.51 -4.96
C ALA A 61 -0.23 -4.69 -4.53
N PRO A 62 1.05 -4.73 -4.96
CA PRO A 62 1.97 -5.78 -4.56
C PRO A 62 2.32 -5.69 -3.08
N GLU A 63 2.35 -6.86 -2.44
CA GLU A 63 2.75 -7.05 -1.04
C GLU A 63 4.20 -6.58 -0.80
N ALA A 64 5.03 -6.56 -1.85
CA ALA A 64 6.37 -6.01 -1.85
C ALA A 64 6.42 -4.54 -1.42
N LEU A 65 5.36 -3.75 -1.66
CA LEU A 65 5.29 -2.36 -1.17
C LEU A 65 5.23 -2.28 0.36
N TRP A 66 4.82 -3.34 1.04
CA TRP A 66 4.86 -3.49 2.50
C TRP A 66 6.11 -4.24 2.97
N GLY A 67 7.01 -4.57 2.05
CA GLY A 67 8.26 -5.29 2.35
C GLY A 67 8.10 -6.80 2.51
N PHE A 68 6.93 -7.36 2.16
CA PHE A 68 6.78 -8.80 2.09
C PHE A 68 7.58 -9.34 0.90
N LYS A 69 8.37 -10.37 1.16
CA LYS A 69 9.00 -11.14 0.10
C LYS A 69 7.99 -12.16 -0.36
N LEU A 70 7.68 -12.17 -1.66
CA LEU A 70 6.99 -13.33 -2.23
C LEU A 70 7.87 -14.55 -1.93
N PRO A 71 7.27 -15.69 -1.52
CA PRO A 71 8.03 -16.91 -1.38
C PRO A 71 8.75 -17.19 -2.70
N CYS A 72 10.02 -17.59 -2.62
CA CYS A 72 10.76 -18.09 -3.77
C CYS A 72 9.85 -19.13 -4.45
N PRO A 73 9.63 -19.08 -5.78
CA PRO A 73 8.86 -20.12 -6.44
C PRO A 73 9.47 -21.47 -6.03
N PRO A 74 8.65 -22.46 -5.63
CA PRO A 74 9.18 -23.77 -5.29
C PRO A 74 10.02 -24.25 -6.48
N PRO A 75 11.15 -24.93 -6.24
CA PRO A 75 11.94 -25.48 -7.32
C PRO A 75 11.02 -26.31 -8.23
N PRO A 76 11.18 -26.24 -9.57
CA PRO A 76 10.40 -27.07 -10.46
C PRO A 76 10.58 -28.54 -10.04
N LEU A 77 9.45 -29.25 -9.90
CA LEU A 77 9.42 -30.69 -9.59
C LEU A 77 10.13 -31.51 -10.67
#